data_AF-A0A853GIY4-F1
#
_entry.id   AF-A0A853GIY4-F1
#
_cell.length_a   1.000
_cell.length_b   1.000
_cell.length_c   1.000
_cell.angle_alpha   90.00
_cell.angle_beta   90.00
_cell.angle_gamma   90.00
#
_symmetry.space_group_name_H-M   'P 1'
#
loop_
_entity.id
_entity.type
_entity.pdbx_description
1 polymer ?
#
loop_
_entity_poly.entity_id
_entity_poly.type
_entity_poly.pdbx_seq_one_letter_code
_entity_poly.pdbx_strand_id
1 'polypeptide(L)'
;MRTPRSYLYLALLCCASTVVAAPSELTFDHVASEISGVLTCQFSATSRPTYEGEGRLYGCVAGDQQTAKVFVNEQGSTGTIKDITVMWNDWTEGTIHADKKDALVMLGMVVGKYVPEKKKEIINLFAKKKGKKLETENFHIEYTFTKGPAIDERLITLTPKR
;
A
#
# COMPACT_ATOMS: atom_id res chain seq x y z
N MET A 1 75.86 -13.02 -5.44
CA MET A 1 74.83 -12.19 -4.77
C MET A 1 73.68 -11.96 -5.74
N ARG A 2 72.46 -12.31 -5.32
CA ARG A 2 71.10 -11.94 -5.74
C ARG A 2 70.71 -11.90 -7.24
N THR A 3 69.86 -12.87 -7.59
CA THR A 3 68.93 -12.98 -8.71
C THR A 3 67.84 -11.89 -8.73
N PRO A 4 67.22 -11.60 -9.90
CA PRO A 4 66.10 -10.66 -10.00
C PRO A 4 64.78 -11.34 -9.65
N ARG A 5 63.92 -10.66 -8.89
CA ARG A 5 62.53 -11.09 -8.64
C ARG A 5 61.59 -10.34 -9.58
N SER A 6 61.12 -11.05 -10.60
CA SER A 6 59.97 -10.65 -11.42
C SER A 6 58.70 -10.80 -10.59
N TYR A 7 57.98 -9.71 -10.36
CA TYR A 7 56.66 -9.73 -9.73
C TYR A 7 55.60 -9.81 -10.83
N LEU A 8 55.03 -11.01 -11.00
CA LEU A 8 53.87 -11.25 -11.83
C LEU A 8 52.62 -10.78 -11.04
N TYR A 9 52.01 -9.68 -11.46
CA TYR A 9 50.72 -9.24 -10.92
C TYR A 9 49.58 -10.01 -11.61
N LEU A 10 49.01 -10.98 -10.91
CA LEU A 10 47.77 -11.64 -11.33
C LEU A 10 46.59 -10.75 -10.87
N ALA A 11 46.00 -10.00 -11.80
CA ALA A 11 44.77 -9.26 -11.55
C ALA A 11 43.58 -10.22 -11.67
N LEU A 12 43.07 -10.70 -10.52
CA LEU A 12 41.81 -11.43 -10.45
C LEU A 12 40.66 -10.43 -10.62
N LEU A 13 40.04 -10.38 -11.81
CA LEU A 13 38.73 -9.74 -11.97
C LEU A 13 37.68 -10.64 -11.29
N CYS A 14 37.33 -10.32 -10.04
CA CYS A 14 36.09 -10.80 -9.44
C CYS A 14 34.93 -10.07 -10.13
N CYS A 15 34.31 -10.70 -11.12
CA CYS A 15 32.96 -10.36 -11.54
C CYS A 15 32.03 -10.63 -10.35
N ALA A 16 31.81 -9.62 -9.51
CA ALA A 16 30.73 -9.62 -8.55
C ALA A 16 29.42 -9.56 -9.35
N SER A 17 28.90 -10.73 -9.71
CA SER A 17 27.55 -10.87 -10.23
C SER A 17 26.60 -10.42 -9.12
N THR A 18 26.16 -9.17 -9.17
CA THR A 18 25.03 -8.70 -8.38
C THR A 18 23.83 -9.50 -8.86
N VAL A 19 23.43 -10.50 -8.07
CA VAL A 19 22.14 -11.14 -8.23
C VAL A 19 21.11 -10.04 -7.97
N VAL A 20 20.53 -9.51 -9.05
CA VAL A 20 19.36 -8.64 -8.95
C VAL A 20 18.24 -9.56 -8.48
N ALA A 21 17.95 -9.54 -7.18
CA ALA A 21 16.77 -10.20 -6.65
C ALA A 21 15.56 -9.61 -7.39
N ALA A 22 14.80 -10.47 -8.07
CA ALA A 22 13.50 -10.07 -8.59
C ALA A 22 12.68 -9.45 -7.45
N PRO A 23 11.88 -8.39 -7.68
CA PRO A 23 11.01 -7.87 -6.65
C PRO A 23 10.14 -9.02 -6.15
N SER A 24 10.28 -9.35 -4.87
CA SER A 24 9.47 -10.40 -4.25
C SER A 24 8.01 -10.01 -4.38
N GLU A 25 7.21 -10.87 -5.00
CA GLU A 25 5.76 -10.66 -5.11
C GLU A 25 5.17 -10.39 -3.72
N LEU A 26 4.37 -9.32 -3.60
CA LEU A 26 3.83 -8.91 -2.31
C LEU A 26 2.78 -9.91 -1.84
N THR A 27 3.06 -10.58 -0.72
CA THR A 27 2.13 -11.55 -0.13
C THR A 27 1.13 -10.88 0.78
N PHE A 28 -0.08 -11.44 0.86
CA PHE A 28 -1.16 -10.94 1.71
C PHE A 28 -0.73 -10.89 3.19
N ASP A 29 -0.16 -11.97 3.71
CA ASP A 29 0.21 -12.07 5.13
C ASP A 29 1.28 -11.04 5.50
N HIS A 30 2.24 -10.81 4.61
CA HIS A 30 3.27 -9.78 4.81
C HIS A 30 2.63 -8.39 4.84
N VAL A 31 1.90 -8.01 3.80
CA VAL A 31 1.29 -6.68 3.69
C VAL A 31 0.29 -6.41 4.81
N ALA A 32 -0.56 -7.38 5.15
CA ALA A 32 -1.51 -7.26 6.26
C ALA A 32 -0.80 -7.10 7.61
N SER A 33 0.28 -7.86 7.84
CA SER A 33 1.11 -7.72 9.05
C SER A 33 1.78 -6.34 9.12
N GLU A 34 2.34 -5.86 8.01
CA GLU A 34 2.98 -4.56 7.98
C GLU A 34 1.99 -3.41 8.20
N ILE A 35 0.81 -3.46 7.55
CA ILE A 35 -0.27 -2.49 7.78
C ILE A 35 -0.71 -2.51 9.25
N SER A 36 -0.93 -3.70 9.82
CA SER A 36 -1.31 -3.85 11.22
C SER A 36 -0.24 -3.35 12.19
N GLY A 37 1.03 -3.37 11.79
CA GLY A 37 2.15 -2.90 12.61
C GLY A 37 2.34 -1.38 12.58
N VAL A 38 1.88 -0.70 11.54
CA VAL A 38 2.02 0.77 11.40
C VAL A 38 0.76 1.55 11.69
N LEU A 39 -0.42 0.95 11.52
CA LEU A 39 -1.70 1.60 11.78
C LEU A 39 -2.19 1.28 13.20
N THR A 40 -2.69 2.31 13.89
CA THR A 40 -3.48 2.12 15.11
C THR A 40 -4.97 2.14 14.72
N CYS A 41 -5.64 1.00 14.89
CA CYS A 41 -7.04 0.81 14.53
C CYS A 41 -7.85 0.60 15.81
N GLN A 42 -9.09 1.12 15.85
CA GLN A 42 -10.04 0.76 16.90
C GLN A 42 -10.52 -0.68 16.71
N PHE A 43 -10.69 -1.08 15.45
CA PHE A 43 -11.08 -2.43 15.07
C PHE A 43 -10.21 -2.93 13.93
N SER A 44 -9.75 -4.17 14.02
CA SER A 44 -9.08 -4.84 12.91
C SER A 44 -9.45 -6.32 12.88
N ALA A 45 -9.63 -6.87 11.68
CA ALA A 45 -9.93 -8.28 11.50
C ALA A 45 -9.49 -8.76 10.13
N THR A 46 -9.18 -10.06 10.04
CA THR A 46 -9.00 -10.76 8.77
C THR A 46 -10.18 -11.71 8.55
N SER A 47 -10.91 -11.53 7.46
CA SER A 47 -11.96 -12.46 7.06
C SER A 47 -11.37 -13.71 6.41
N ARG A 48 -12.10 -14.81 6.51
CA ARG A 48 -11.87 -15.99 5.67
C ARG A 48 -12.60 -15.80 4.34
N PRO A 49 -12.12 -16.43 3.25
CA PRO A 49 -12.86 -16.49 2.00
C PRO A 49 -14.27 -17.06 2.23
N THR A 50 -15.27 -16.46 1.60
CA THR A 50 -16.68 -16.87 1.70
C THR A 50 -16.97 -18.04 0.76
N TYR A 51 -16.30 -18.10 -0.39
CA TYR A 51 -16.41 -19.17 -1.38
C TYR A 51 -15.06 -19.48 -2.04
N GLU A 52 -15.00 -20.61 -2.72
CA GLU A 52 -13.79 -21.06 -3.42
C GLU A 52 -13.33 -20.05 -4.48
N GLY A 53 -12.05 -19.70 -4.44
CA GLY A 53 -11.45 -18.71 -5.34
C GLY A 53 -11.58 -17.26 -4.89
N GLU A 54 -12.32 -16.96 -3.82
CA GLU A 54 -12.25 -15.65 -3.16
C GLU A 54 -10.95 -15.52 -2.35
N GLY A 55 -10.40 -14.30 -2.28
CA GLY A 55 -9.25 -13.99 -1.44
C GLY A 55 -9.67 -13.57 -0.04
N ARG A 56 -8.74 -13.64 0.91
CA ARG A 56 -8.89 -13.03 2.24
C ARG A 56 -8.98 -11.50 2.14
N LEU A 57 -9.61 -10.91 3.15
CA LEU A 57 -9.63 -9.47 3.36
C LEU A 57 -9.15 -9.17 4.77
N TYR A 58 -8.13 -8.33 4.91
CA TYR A 58 -7.80 -7.69 6.17
C TYR A 58 -8.41 -6.28 6.17
N GLY A 59 -9.07 -5.91 7.26
CA GLY A 59 -9.63 -4.59 7.48
C GLY A 59 -9.08 -3.97 8.76
N CYS A 60 -8.79 -2.67 8.69
CA CYS A 60 -8.44 -1.81 9.82
C CYS A 60 -9.34 -0.58 9.78
N VAL A 61 -10.03 -0.30 10.88
CA VAL A 61 -11.02 0.78 11.01
C VAL A 61 -10.61 1.70 12.16
N ALA A 62 -10.64 3.01 11.92
CA ALA A 62 -10.29 4.02 12.91
C ALA A 62 -11.27 5.21 12.88
N GLY A 63 -11.11 6.07 13.90
CA GLY A 63 -11.97 7.22 14.13
C GLY A 63 -13.23 6.86 14.91
N ASP A 64 -13.76 7.83 15.65
CA ASP A 64 -14.87 7.63 16.57
C ASP A 64 -16.16 7.25 15.83
N GLN A 65 -16.31 7.73 14.59
CA GLN A 65 -17.44 7.40 13.73
C GLN A 65 -17.14 6.23 12.77
N GLN A 66 -15.94 5.62 12.87
CA GLN A 66 -15.50 4.46 12.10
C GLN A 66 -15.54 4.66 10.57
N THR A 67 -15.26 5.89 10.12
CA THR A 67 -15.36 6.24 8.69
C THR A 67 -14.02 6.19 7.95
N ALA A 68 -12.90 6.09 8.68
CA ALA A 68 -11.57 5.89 8.13
C ALA A 68 -11.23 4.39 8.13
N LYS A 69 -10.95 3.83 6.96
CA LYS A 69 -10.72 2.39 6.78
C LYS A 69 -9.54 2.09 5.88
N VAL A 70 -8.81 1.04 6.18
CA VAL A 70 -7.81 0.44 5.30
C VAL A 70 -8.14 -1.02 5.09
N PHE A 71 -8.10 -1.45 3.83
CA PHE A 71 -8.30 -2.83 3.43
C PHE A 71 -7.06 -3.35 2.71
N VAL A 72 -6.69 -4.59 2.99
CA VAL A 72 -5.76 -5.37 2.17
C VAL A 72 -6.56 -6.53 1.59
N ASN A 73 -6.58 -6.64 0.27
CA ASN A 73 -7.35 -7.65 -0.45
C ASN A 73 -6.39 -8.67 -1.06
N GLU A 74 -6.63 -9.96 -0.85
CA GLU A 74 -5.89 -11.04 -1.49
C GLU A 74 -6.42 -11.32 -2.90
N GLN A 75 -5.53 -11.69 -3.81
CA GLN A 75 -5.88 -12.16 -5.14
C GLN A 75 -6.32 -13.63 -5.07
N GLY A 76 -7.60 -13.89 -4.80
CA GLY A 76 -8.08 -15.27 -4.68
C GLY A 76 -7.25 -16.12 -3.70
N SER A 77 -7.19 -17.43 -3.91
CA SER A 77 -6.39 -18.33 -3.07
C SER A 77 -4.88 -18.36 -3.41
N THR A 78 -4.32 -17.28 -3.97
CA THR A 78 -2.91 -17.26 -4.44
C THR A 78 -1.89 -16.94 -3.34
N GLY A 79 -2.32 -16.33 -2.23
CA GLY A 79 -1.40 -15.82 -1.21
C GLY A 79 -0.87 -14.41 -1.49
N THR A 80 -1.15 -13.82 -2.66
CA THR A 80 -0.58 -12.54 -3.10
C THR A 80 -1.62 -11.43 -3.02
N ILE A 81 -1.18 -10.18 -2.84
CA ILE A 81 -2.13 -9.08 -2.72
C ILE A 81 -2.72 -8.71 -4.09
N LYS A 82 -4.03 -8.50 -4.08
CA LYS A 82 -4.77 -7.85 -5.16
C LYS A 82 -4.58 -6.33 -5.07
N ASP A 83 -4.83 -5.75 -3.91
CA ASP A 83 -4.71 -4.31 -3.69
C ASP A 83 -4.68 -3.93 -2.20
N ILE A 84 -4.25 -2.69 -1.94
CA ILE A 84 -4.40 -2.00 -0.67
C ILE A 84 -5.30 -0.79 -0.90
N THR A 85 -6.40 -0.68 -0.15
CA THR A 85 -7.38 0.40 -0.32
C THR A 85 -7.51 1.22 0.96
N VAL A 86 -7.34 2.54 0.87
CA VAL A 86 -7.65 3.49 1.94
C VAL A 86 -8.96 4.19 1.60
N MET A 87 -9.93 4.10 2.51
CA MET A 87 -11.28 4.63 2.36
C MET A 87 -11.56 5.68 3.42
N TRP A 88 -12.25 6.74 3.00
CA TRP A 88 -12.91 7.67 3.89
C TRP A 88 -14.36 7.88 3.47
N ASN A 89 -15.28 7.53 4.37
CA ASN A 89 -16.70 7.82 4.24
C ASN A 89 -16.97 9.21 4.83
N ASP A 90 -16.86 10.22 3.96
CA ASP A 90 -16.99 11.64 4.28
C ASP A 90 -18.46 12.02 4.43
N TRP A 91 -18.98 11.94 5.67
CA TRP A 91 -20.35 12.39 5.96
C TRP A 91 -20.54 13.85 5.58
N THR A 92 -21.59 14.13 4.81
CA THR A 92 -22.00 15.48 4.41
C THR A 92 -23.15 16.02 5.24
N GLU A 93 -23.71 15.19 6.11
CA GLU A 93 -24.78 15.51 7.06
C GLU A 93 -24.47 14.87 8.43
N GLY A 94 -25.07 15.37 9.50
CA GLY A 94 -24.78 14.90 10.86
C GLY A 94 -23.37 15.33 11.32
N THR A 95 -22.52 14.36 11.68
CA THR A 95 -21.11 14.62 12.02
C THR A 95 -20.30 14.85 10.73
N ILE A 96 -20.44 16.04 10.18
CA ILE A 96 -19.82 16.40 8.89
C ILE A 96 -18.30 16.21 8.95
N HIS A 97 -17.74 15.59 7.91
CA HIS A 97 -16.32 15.29 7.78
C HIS A 97 -15.74 14.43 8.91
N ALA A 98 -16.56 13.56 9.50
CA ALA A 98 -16.14 12.65 10.56
C ALA A 98 -14.85 11.90 10.22
N ASP A 99 -13.95 11.78 11.19
CA ASP A 99 -12.67 11.04 11.12
C ASP A 99 -11.73 11.45 9.97
N LYS A 100 -11.90 12.63 9.37
CA LYS A 100 -11.03 13.15 8.30
C LYS A 100 -9.55 13.09 8.66
N LYS A 101 -9.21 13.42 9.92
CA LYS A 101 -7.82 13.42 10.39
C LYS A 101 -7.27 12.00 10.40
N ASP A 102 -8.01 11.04 10.95
CA ASP A 102 -7.62 9.63 11.00
C ASP A 102 -7.45 9.06 9.60
N ALA A 103 -8.37 9.36 8.68
CA ALA A 103 -8.27 8.98 7.28
C ALA A 103 -6.99 9.53 6.61
N LEU A 104 -6.65 10.79 6.83
CA LEU A 104 -5.43 11.40 6.29
C LEU A 104 -4.15 10.82 6.91
N VAL A 105 -4.17 10.49 8.20
CA VAL A 105 -3.05 9.83 8.88
C VAL A 105 -2.84 8.42 8.31
N MET A 106 -3.90 7.61 8.23
CA MET A 106 -3.87 6.28 7.64
C MET A 106 -3.36 6.32 6.20
N LEU A 107 -3.91 7.23 5.38
CA LEU A 107 -3.45 7.43 4.01
C LEU A 107 -1.95 7.75 4.00
N GLY A 108 -1.51 8.72 4.80
CA GLY A 108 -0.13 9.15 4.86
C GLY A 108 0.86 8.07 5.29
N MET A 109 0.43 7.14 6.16
CA MET A 109 1.20 5.96 6.57
C MET A 109 1.29 4.94 5.44
N VAL A 110 0.16 4.56 4.83
CA VAL A 110 0.08 3.60 3.72
C VAL A 110 0.89 4.10 2.53
N VAL A 111 0.60 5.30 2.02
CA VAL A 111 1.29 5.83 0.83
C VAL A 111 2.74 6.20 1.11
N GLY A 112 3.08 6.52 2.37
CA GLY A 112 4.48 6.74 2.76
C GLY A 112 5.30 5.46 2.75
N LYS A 113 4.66 4.31 2.92
CA LYS A 113 5.33 3.01 2.91
C LYS A 113 5.46 2.45 1.50
N TYR A 114 4.37 2.43 0.74
CA TYR A 114 4.32 1.71 -0.54
C TYR A 114 4.65 2.57 -1.77
N VAL A 115 4.34 3.87 -1.72
CA VAL A 115 4.52 4.81 -2.86
C VAL A 115 5.02 6.18 -2.38
N PRO A 116 6.13 6.24 -1.61
CA PRO A 116 6.59 7.46 -0.95
C PRO A 116 6.82 8.63 -1.92
N GLU A 117 7.27 8.36 -3.14
CA GLU A 117 7.51 9.32 -4.22
C GLU A 117 6.23 10.02 -4.70
N LYS A 118 5.05 9.40 -4.49
CA LYS A 118 3.74 9.99 -4.79
C LYS A 118 2.99 10.50 -3.57
N LYS A 119 3.51 10.33 -2.36
CA LYS A 119 2.82 10.63 -1.10
C LYS A 119 2.14 12.01 -1.08
N LYS A 120 2.89 13.07 -1.38
CA LYS A 120 2.36 14.45 -1.37
C LYS A 120 1.26 14.65 -2.42
N GLU A 121 1.43 14.07 -3.60
CA GLU A 121 0.44 14.14 -4.68
C GLU A 121 -0.86 13.42 -4.25
N ILE A 122 -0.75 12.21 -3.71
CA ILE A 122 -1.91 11.41 -3.29
C ILE A 122 -2.68 12.06 -2.13
N ILE A 123 -1.99 12.55 -1.10
CA ILE A 123 -2.64 13.25 0.01
C ILE A 123 -3.43 14.47 -0.49
N ASN A 124 -2.87 15.22 -1.45
CA ASN A 124 -3.57 16.35 -2.06
C ASN A 124 -4.77 15.94 -2.91
N LEU A 125 -4.72 14.77 -3.58
CA LEU A 125 -5.83 14.22 -4.34
C LEU A 125 -6.99 13.81 -3.45
N PHE A 126 -6.72 13.28 -2.26
CA PHE A 126 -7.75 12.79 -1.35
C PHE A 126 -8.74 13.87 -0.89
N ALA A 127 -8.38 15.15 -1.01
CA ALA A 127 -9.24 16.30 -0.76
C ALA A 127 -10.05 16.78 -1.98
N LYS A 128 -9.82 16.22 -3.18
CA LYS A 128 -10.49 16.63 -4.43
C LYS A 128 -11.84 15.92 -4.57
N LYS A 129 -12.60 16.26 -5.62
CA LYS A 129 -13.92 15.66 -5.91
C LYS A 129 -13.95 14.99 -7.29
N LYS A 130 -12.77 14.72 -7.85
CA LYS A 130 -12.62 14.14 -9.18
C LYS A 130 -11.58 13.03 -9.09
N GLY A 131 -11.96 11.85 -9.56
CA GLY A 131 -11.05 10.71 -9.62
C GLY A 131 -9.83 10.98 -10.47
N LYS A 132 -8.75 10.26 -10.20
CA LYS A 132 -7.48 10.35 -10.92
C LYS A 132 -6.75 9.02 -10.88
N LYS A 133 -6.07 8.66 -11.95
CA LYS A 133 -5.13 7.54 -11.99
C LYS A 133 -3.70 8.07 -11.96
N LEU A 134 -2.84 7.41 -11.20
CA LEU A 134 -1.41 7.66 -11.14
C LEU A 134 -0.66 6.34 -11.33
N GLU A 135 0.62 6.47 -11.66
CA GLU A 135 1.51 5.35 -11.92
C GLU A 135 2.82 5.55 -11.16
N THR A 136 3.37 4.43 -10.72
CA THR A 136 4.71 4.31 -10.13
C THR A 136 5.43 3.13 -10.79
N GLU A 137 6.65 2.83 -10.37
CA GLU A 137 7.34 1.63 -10.86
C GLU A 137 6.61 0.34 -10.46
N ASN A 138 6.04 0.30 -9.26
CA ASN A 138 5.53 -0.94 -8.64
C ASN A 138 4.00 -0.98 -8.52
N PHE A 139 3.30 0.14 -8.66
CA PHE A 139 1.86 0.24 -8.42
C PHE A 139 1.12 1.05 -9.49
N HIS A 140 -0.04 0.54 -9.88
CA HIS A 140 -1.16 1.32 -10.39
C HIS A 140 -1.91 1.94 -9.21
N ILE A 141 -2.20 3.23 -9.29
CA ILE A 141 -2.88 3.96 -8.20
C ILE A 141 -4.15 4.58 -8.76
N GLU A 142 -5.27 4.33 -8.11
CA GLU A 142 -6.55 4.93 -8.46
C GLU A 142 -7.13 5.71 -7.29
N TYR A 143 -7.49 6.96 -7.55
CA TYR A 143 -8.33 7.78 -6.70
C TYR A 143 -9.74 7.79 -7.26
N THR A 144 -10.73 7.41 -6.45
CA THR A 144 -12.15 7.60 -6.76
C THR A 144 -12.81 8.54 -5.76
N PHE A 145 -13.80 9.27 -6.27
CA PHE A 145 -14.70 10.09 -5.47
C PHE A 145 -16.11 9.81 -5.96
N THR A 146 -16.96 9.33 -5.04
CA THR A 146 -18.37 9.06 -5.34
C THR A 146 -19.22 9.93 -4.44
N LYS A 147 -19.98 10.84 -5.04
CA LYS A 147 -20.92 11.68 -4.29
C LYS A 147 -22.14 10.85 -3.92
N GLY A 148 -22.45 10.77 -2.63
CA GLY A 148 -23.69 10.18 -2.14
C GLY A 148 -24.69 11.22 -1.66
N PRO A 149 -25.89 10.78 -1.22
CA PRO A 149 -26.88 11.67 -0.63
C PRO A 149 -26.45 12.22 0.73
N ALA A 150 -25.82 11.40 1.59
CA ALA A 150 -25.38 11.80 2.93
C ALA A 150 -23.89 11.50 3.23
N ILE A 151 -23.25 10.72 2.36
CA ILE A 151 -21.85 10.29 2.50
C ILE A 151 -21.19 10.41 1.13
N ASP A 152 -20.11 11.18 1.06
CA ASP A 152 -19.18 11.15 -0.05
C ASP A 152 -18.14 10.04 0.21
N GLU A 153 -17.95 9.12 -0.73
CA GLU A 153 -16.93 8.07 -0.61
C GLU A 153 -15.65 8.51 -1.32
N ARG A 154 -14.51 8.36 -0.64
CA ARG A 154 -13.17 8.65 -1.17
C ARG A 154 -12.29 7.42 -1.02
N LEU A 155 -11.81 6.88 -2.14
CA LEU A 155 -10.92 5.71 -2.13
C LEU A 155 -9.59 6.02 -2.79
N ILE A 156 -8.50 5.59 -2.17
CA ILE A 156 -7.20 5.40 -2.82
C ILE A 156 -6.91 3.92 -2.83
N THR A 157 -6.76 3.35 -4.03
CA THR A 157 -6.44 1.94 -4.22
C THR A 157 -5.05 1.82 -4.86
N LEU A 158 -4.18 1.04 -4.23
CA LEU A 158 -2.84 0.69 -4.71
C LEU A 158 -2.88 -0.77 -5.20
N THR A 159 -2.74 -0.97 -6.50
CA THR A 159 -2.70 -2.30 -7.13
C THR A 159 -1.28 -2.58 -7.62
N PRO A 160 -0.61 -3.63 -7.13
CA PRO A 160 0.73 -3.99 -7.60
C PRO A 160 0.77 -4.26 -9.10
N LYS A 161 1.86 -3.87 -9.75
CA LYS A 161 2.16 -4.24 -11.13
C LYS A 161 2.67 -5.69 -11.19
N ARG A 162 2.32 -6.39 -12.26
CA ARG A 162 2.74 -7.76 -12.55
C ARG A 162 3.57 -7.78 -13.82
#